data_AF-A0A8B6DSS9-F1
#
_entry.id   AF-A0A8B6DSS9-F1
#
_cell.length_a   1.000
_cell.length_b   1.000
_cell.length_c   1.000
_cell.angle_alpha   90.00
_cell.angle_beta   90.00
_cell.angle_gamma   90.00
#
_symmetry.space_group_name_H-M   'P 1'
#
loop_
_entity.id
_entity.type
_entity.pdbx_description
1 polymer ?
#
loop_
_entity_poly.entity_id
_entity_poly.type
_entity_poly.pdbx_seq_one_letter_code
_entity_poly.pdbx_strand_id
1 'polypeptide(L)' 'PGVIVTEVHRRMGMDEDTYQNQVLGRCHSINALGRPGQVTEVADLIAFLASDNASFITGAIIPIDGGANIITAS' A
#
# COMPACT_ATOMS: atom_id res chain seq x y z
N PRO A 1 0.59 2.55 5.05
CA PRO A 1 0.40 1.79 3.80
C PRO A 1 1.56 2.09 2.84
N GLY A 2 1.92 1.16 1.96
CA GLY A 2 2.88 1.38 0.88
C GLY A 2 2.26 2.13 -0.30
N VAL A 3 2.80 1.94 -1.50
CA VAL A 3 2.21 2.49 -2.74
C VAL A 3 0.90 1.77 -3.04
N ILE A 4 -0.21 2.51 -3.01
CA ILE A 4 -1.56 2.02 -3.34
C ILE A 4 -2.09 2.81 -4.54
N VAL A 5 -2.69 2.11 -5.50
CA VAL A 5 -3.35 2.71 -6.67
C VAL A 5 -4.56 3.53 -6.21
N THR A 6 -4.39 4.86 -6.16
CA THR A 6 -5.45 5.82 -5.85
C THR A 6 -5.32 7.05 -6.74
N GLU A 7 -6.32 7.92 -6.69
CA GLU A 7 -6.33 9.20 -7.40
C GLU A 7 -5.47 10.29 -6.73
N VAL A 8 -4.84 10.03 -5.58
CA VAL A 8 -4.22 11.09 -4.77
C VAL A 8 -3.14 11.85 -5.54
N HIS A 9 -2.24 11.15 -6.25
CA HIS A 9 -1.15 11.79 -6.99
C HIS A 9 -1.68 12.58 -8.19
N ARG A 10 -2.64 12.02 -8.93
CA ARG A 10 -3.30 12.69 -10.07
C ARG A 10 -4.05 13.94 -9.63
N ARG A 11 -4.76 13.88 -8.50
CA ARG A 11 -5.45 15.04 -7.90
C ARG A 11 -4.50 16.15 -7.42
N MET A 12 -3.26 15.78 -7.10
CA MET A 12 -2.21 16.74 -6.73
C MET A 12 -1.49 17.32 -7.95
N GLY A 13 -1.99 17.07 -9.17
CA GLY A 13 -1.45 17.62 -10.41
C GLY A 13 -0.26 16.84 -10.98
N MET A 14 0.00 15.62 -10.50
CA MET A 14 1.03 14.76 -11.09
C MET A 14 0.61 14.31 -12.49
N ASP A 15 1.53 14.43 -13.44
CA ASP A 15 1.32 13.95 -14.80
C ASP A 15 1.30 12.41 -14.87
N GLU A 16 0.69 11.89 -15.92
CA GLU A 16 0.46 10.44 -16.07
C GLU A 16 1.76 9.65 -16.22
N ASP A 17 2.75 10.19 -16.94
CA ASP A 17 4.03 9.49 -17.17
C ASP A 17 4.81 9.35 -15.87
N THR A 18 4.84 10.40 -15.05
CA THR A 18 5.44 10.36 -13.71
C THR A 18 4.69 9.39 -12.81
N TYR A 19 3.36 9.41 -12.83
CA TYR A 19 2.55 8.48 -12.05
C TYR A 19 2.82 7.02 -12.41
N GLN A 20 2.78 6.69 -13.70
CA GLN A 20 2.98 5.31 -14.17
C GLN A 20 4.42 4.83 -13.93
N ASN A 21 5.42 5.62 -14.33
CA ASN A 21 6.80 5.14 -14.35
C ASN A 21 7.52 5.32 -13.00
N GLN A 22 7.27 6.42 -12.29
CA GLN A 22 8.03 6.76 -11.09
C GLN A 22 7.30 6.38 -9.80
N VAL A 23 5.96 6.42 -9.78
CA VAL A 23 5.18 6.01 -8.60
C VAL A 23 4.88 4.51 -8.66
N LEU A 24 4.17 4.06 -9.70
CA LEU A 24 3.78 2.65 -9.81
C LEU A 24 4.93 1.76 -10.26
N GLY A 25 5.69 2.20 -11.27
CA GLY A 25 6.81 1.44 -11.84
C GLY A 25 7.90 1.12 -10.83
N ARG A 26 8.15 2.03 -9.87
CA ARG A 26 9.15 1.86 -8.82
C ARG A 26 8.85 0.68 -7.88
N CYS A 27 7.61 0.22 -7.77
CA CYS A 27 7.23 -0.90 -6.90
C CYS A 27 8.05 -2.18 -7.17
N HIS A 28 8.47 -2.43 -8.42
CA HIS A 28 9.30 -3.58 -8.79
C HIS A 28 10.60 -3.69 -7.99
N SER A 29 11.14 -2.56 -7.52
CA SER A 29 12.42 -2.53 -6.80
C SER A 29 12.29 -2.22 -5.32
N ILE A 30 11.14 -1.70 -4.86
CA ILE A 30 10.99 -1.22 -3.47
C ILE A 30 10.07 -2.05 -2.60
N ASN A 31 9.34 -3.03 -3.14
CA ASN A 31 8.53 -3.94 -2.34
C ASN A 31 8.64 -5.39 -2.86
N ALA A 32 8.41 -6.36 -1.97
CA ALA A 32 8.67 -7.77 -2.22
C ALA A 32 7.71 -8.40 -3.22
N LEU A 33 6.50 -7.85 -3.31
CA LEU A 33 5.51 -8.27 -4.30
C LEU A 33 5.75 -7.68 -5.68
N GLY A 34 6.68 -6.73 -5.82
CA GLY A 34 7.05 -6.09 -7.08
C GLY A 34 5.93 -5.27 -7.73
N ARG A 35 4.86 -4.94 -7.01
CA ARG A 35 3.67 -4.27 -7.57
C ARG A 35 3.05 -3.27 -6.59
N PRO A 36 2.30 -2.26 -7.08
CA PRO A 36 1.46 -1.46 -6.20
C PRO A 36 0.32 -2.32 -5.61
N GLY A 37 -0.14 -1.92 -4.43
CA GLY A 37 -1.36 -2.46 -3.84
C GLY A 37 -2.62 -1.82 -4.41
N GLN A 38 -3.76 -2.48 -4.24
CA GLN A 38 -5.08 -1.98 -4.60
C GLN A 38 -5.83 -1.43 -3.39
N VAL A 39 -6.77 -0.51 -3.63
CA VAL A 39 -7.65 0.02 -2.57
C VAL A 39 -8.44 -1.07 -1.86
N THR A 40 -8.79 -2.15 -2.56
CA THR A 40 -9.53 -3.28 -2.00
C THR A 40 -8.69 -4.03 -0.97
N GLU A 41 -7.39 -4.22 -1.19
CA GLU A 41 -6.50 -4.88 -0.22
C GLU A 41 -6.43 -4.11 1.10
N VAL A 42 -6.46 -2.77 1.04
CA VAL A 42 -6.54 -1.90 2.23
C VAL A 42 -7.93 -1.96 2.88
N ALA A 43 -8.99 -1.91 2.08
CA ALA A 43 -10.35 -1.99 2.57
C ALA A 43 -10.65 -3.33 3.26
N ASP A 44 -10.12 -4.44 2.74
CA ASP A 44 -10.30 -5.77 3.30
C ASP A 44 -9.64 -5.89 4.68
N LEU A 45 -8.43 -5.34 4.86
CA LEU A 45 -7.78 -5.29 6.17
C LEU A 45 -8.57 -4.41 7.15
N ILE A 46 -9.05 -3.25 6.69
CA ILE A 46 -9.90 -2.37 7.52
C ILE A 46 -11.18 -3.11 7.94
N ALA A 47 -11.83 -3.80 7.01
CA ALA A 47 -13.05 -4.55 7.27
C ALA A 47 -12.81 -5.69 8.28
N PHE A 48 -11.69 -6.41 8.16
CA PHE A 48 -11.29 -7.41 9.15
C PHE A 48 -11.07 -6.79 10.53
N LEU A 49 -10.29 -5.71 10.63
CA LEU A 49 -9.97 -5.05 11.90
C LEU A 49 -11.20 -4.40 12.57
N ALA A 50 -12.18 -3.99 11.79
CA ALA A 50 -13.45 -3.45 12.29
C ALA A 50 -14.46 -4.54 12.67
N SER A 51 -14.18 -5.82 12.36
CA SER A 51 -15.08 -6.94 12.65
C SER A 51 -14.83 -7.55 14.03
N ASP A 52 -15.79 -8.34 14.50
CA ASP A 52 -15.67 -9.12 15.75
C ASP A 52 -14.51 -10.13 15.71
N ASN A 53 -14.04 -10.53 14.50
CA ASN A 53 -12.91 -11.45 14.36
C ASN A 53 -11.58 -10.83 14.84
N ALA A 54 -11.51 -9.52 15.01
CA ALA A 54 -10.35 -8.80 15.51
C ALA A 54 -10.52 -8.33 16.97
N SER A 55 -11.47 -8.90 17.73
CA SER A 55 -11.87 -8.41 19.07
C SER A 55 -10.75 -8.32 20.11
N PHE A 56 -9.61 -8.99 19.88
CA PHE A 56 -8.46 -8.98 20.78
C PHE A 56 -7.21 -8.32 20.16
N ILE A 57 -7.36 -7.64 19.02
CA ILE A 57 -6.29 -6.89 18.36
C ILE A 57 -6.49 -5.41 18.66
N THR A 58 -5.59 -4.83 19.46
CA THR A 58 -5.56 -3.39 19.75
C THR A 58 -4.13 -2.91 19.90
N GLY A 59 -3.87 -1.62 19.60
CA GLY A 59 -2.54 -1.02 19.69
C GLY A 59 -1.51 -1.50 18.65
N ALA A 60 -1.90 -2.39 17.75
CA ALA A 60 -1.02 -2.92 16.70
C ALA A 60 -0.88 -1.95 15.51
N ILE A 61 0.33 -1.86 14.96
CA ILE A 61 0.59 -1.22 13.67
C ILE A 61 0.82 -2.35 12.66
N ILE A 62 -0.09 -2.50 11.70
CA ILE A 62 -0.02 -3.56 10.68
C ILE A 62 0.44 -2.94 9.35
N PRO A 63 1.65 -3.25 8.86
CA PRO A 63 2.10 -2.81 7.55
C PRO A 63 1.25 -3.43 6.43
N ILE A 64 0.82 -2.59 5.49
CA ILE A 64 0.18 -3.02 4.25
C ILE A 64 0.89 -2.34 3.08
N ASP A 65 1.99 -2.93 2.66
CA ASP A 65 2.97 -2.27 1.80
C ASP A 65 3.65 -3.20 0.78
N GLY A 66 3.17 -4.45 0.68
CA GLY A 66 3.78 -5.46 -0.19
C GLY A 66 5.21 -5.84 0.21
N GLY A 67 5.63 -5.61 1.46
CA GLY A 67 6.96 -5.94 1.95
C GLY A 67 7.99 -4.82 1.82
N ALA A 68 7.57 -3.58 1.53
CA ALA A 68 8.48 -2.45 1.35
C ALA A 68 9.34 -2.15 2.59
N ASN A 69 8.75 -2.23 3.78
CA ASN A 69 9.47 -1.99 5.03
C ASN A 69 10.51 -3.07 5.37
N ILE A 70 10.44 -4.24 4.73
CA ILE A 70 11.35 -5.37 5.02
C ILE A 70 12.49 -5.43 4.01
N ILE A 71 12.27 -5.05 2.75
CA ILE A 71 13.32 -4.99 1.72
C ILE A 71 14.29 -3.84 1.94
N THR A 72 13.81 -2.70 2.46
CA THR A 72 14.65 -1.51 2.66
C THR A 72 15.57 -1.61 3.90
N ALA A 73 15.51 -2.72 4.65
CA ALA A 73 16.26 -2.94 5.89
C ALA A 73 17.38 -3.99 5.75
N SER A 74 17.87 -4.27 4.54
CA SER A 74 19.01 -5.18 4.27
C SER A 74 20.09 -4.48 3.46
#